data_AF-A0AAX4JDA9-F1
#
_entry.id   AF-A0AAX4JDA9-F1
#
_cell.length_a   1.000
_cell.length_b   1.000
_cell.length_c   1.000
_cell.angle_alpha   90.00
_cell.angle_beta   90.00
_cell.angle_gamma   90.00
#
_symmetry.space_group_name_H-M   'P 1'
#
loop_
_entity.id
_entity.type
_entity.pdbx_description
1 polymer ?
#
loop_
_entity_poly.entity_id
_entity_poly.type
_entity_poly.pdbx_seq_one_letter_code
_entity_poly.pdbx_strand_id
1 'polypeptide(L)'
;MFNFINKFQSSQKIYSYGKIISIKESVYILEYKGSFVKVYSKDLYYVGDWLIFYGNIDGDTINAEYLENISGVDCTIMEKFIDFLNNNIVN
;
A
#
# COMPACT_ATOMS: atom_id res chain seq x y z
N MET A 1 1.65 10.81 6.08
CA MET A 1 2.07 11.28 4.74
C MET A 1 1.93 10.11 3.79
N PHE A 2 1.34 10.30 2.61
CA PHE A 2 1.25 9.22 1.61
C PHE A 2 2.67 8.87 1.17
N ASN A 3 3.10 7.64 1.46
CA ASN A 3 4.46 7.19 1.16
C ASN A 3 4.39 5.88 0.39
N PHE A 4 5.27 5.72 -0.58
CA PHE A 4 5.40 4.47 -1.31
C PHE A 4 5.89 3.33 -0.43
N ILE A 5 5.57 2.08 -0.83
CA ILE A 5 6.01 0.85 -0.15
C ILE A 5 7.53 0.84 0.10
N ASN A 6 8.30 1.41 -0.82
CA ASN A 6 9.75 1.42 -0.76
C ASN A 6 10.37 2.51 0.15
N LYS A 7 9.58 3.28 0.91
CA LYS A 7 10.04 4.42 1.72
C LYS A 7 9.66 4.36 3.22
N PHE A 8 9.44 3.16 3.77
CA PHE A 8 8.94 3.02 5.14
C PHE A 8 9.98 3.27 6.24
N GLN A 9 9.55 3.94 7.31
CA GLN A 9 10.22 3.97 8.63
C GLN A 9 9.33 3.25 9.65
N SER A 10 9.94 2.43 10.51
CA SER A 10 9.24 1.67 11.57
C SER A 10 8.56 2.62 12.56
N SER A 11 7.37 2.23 13.08
CA SER A 11 6.53 2.94 14.07
C SER A 11 5.59 4.06 13.58
N GLN A 12 5.40 4.20 12.27
CA GLN A 12 4.45 5.19 11.72
C GLN A 12 3.28 4.55 11.00
N LYS A 13 2.13 5.26 11.01
CA LYS A 13 0.98 4.97 10.15
C LYS A 13 1.42 5.01 8.69
N ILE A 14 1.21 3.91 7.99
CA ILE A 14 1.48 3.79 6.57
C ILE A 14 0.23 4.18 5.80
N TYR A 15 0.43 4.90 4.70
CA TYR A 15 -0.54 5.04 3.64
C TYR A 15 0.19 4.71 2.34
N SER A 16 -0.21 3.65 1.64
CA SER A 16 0.43 3.22 0.37
C SER A 16 -0.56 2.40 -0.48
N TYR A 17 -0.10 1.92 -1.64
CA TYR A 17 -0.83 1.02 -2.52
C TYR A 17 0.11 0.00 -3.16
N GLY A 18 -0.45 -1.08 -3.70
CA GLY A 18 0.29 -2.10 -4.45
C GLY A 18 -0.62 -3.13 -5.09
N LYS A 19 -0.05 -4.02 -5.89
CA LYS A 19 -0.75 -5.11 -6.55
C LYS A 19 -0.66 -6.40 -5.73
N ILE A 20 -1.76 -7.11 -5.55
CA ILE A 20 -1.77 -8.41 -4.88
C ILE A 20 -1.09 -9.43 -5.79
N ILE A 21 0.02 -9.99 -5.32
CA ILE A 21 0.76 -11.05 -6.03
C ILE A 21 0.54 -12.43 -5.42
N SER A 22 0.11 -12.50 -4.16
CA SER A 22 -0.16 -13.76 -3.47
C SER A 22 -1.09 -13.51 -2.27
N ILE A 23 -1.88 -14.52 -1.94
CA ILE A 23 -2.78 -14.53 -0.77
C ILE A 23 -2.44 -15.78 0.05
N LYS A 24 -2.25 -15.62 1.35
CA LYS A 24 -2.11 -16.72 2.30
C LYS A 24 -3.06 -16.48 3.46
N GLU A 25 -4.13 -17.27 3.53
CA GLU A 25 -5.21 -17.07 4.50
C GLU A 25 -5.76 -15.63 4.41
N SER A 26 -5.68 -14.85 5.50
CA SER A 26 -6.09 -13.45 5.57
C SER A 26 -4.95 -12.45 5.36
N VAL A 27 -3.81 -12.90 4.83
CA VAL A 27 -2.63 -12.08 4.56
C VAL A 27 -2.41 -11.94 3.06
N TYR A 28 -2.48 -10.70 2.60
CA TYR A 28 -2.23 -10.28 1.23
C TYR A 28 -0.77 -9.85 1.08
N ILE A 29 -0.06 -10.39 0.09
CA ILE A 29 1.27 -9.91 -0.28
C ILE A 29 1.10 -8.93 -1.44
N LEU A 30 1.34 -7.66 -1.16
CA LEU A 30 1.27 -6.57 -2.12
C LEU A 30 2.66 -6.24 -2.64
N GLU A 31 2.76 -6.00 -3.95
CA GLU A 31 3.99 -5.62 -4.65
C GLU A 31 3.83 -4.24 -5.29
N TYR A 32 4.90 -3.45 -5.23
CA TYR A 32 5.03 -2.22 -6.00
C TYR A 32 6.52 -1.97 -6.31
N LYS A 33 6.85 -1.94 -7.61
CA LYS A 33 8.21 -1.68 -8.14
C LYS A 33 9.29 -2.56 -7.46
N GLY A 34 9.00 -3.85 -7.32
CA GLY A 34 9.89 -4.84 -6.72
C GLY A 34 9.98 -4.80 -5.20
N SER A 35 9.23 -3.91 -4.53
CA SER A 35 9.10 -3.88 -3.08
C SER A 35 7.82 -4.58 -2.66
N PHE A 36 7.86 -5.27 -1.51
CA PHE A 36 6.75 -6.10 -1.04
C PHE A 36 6.33 -5.73 0.37
N VAL A 37 5.06 -5.91 0.66
CA VAL A 37 4.52 -5.79 2.02
C VAL A 37 3.40 -6.79 2.26
N LYS A 38 3.28 -7.24 3.50
CA LYS A 38 2.18 -8.08 3.96
C LYS A 38 1.10 -7.17 4.53
N VAL A 39 -0.15 -7.33 4.11
CA VAL A 39 -1.30 -6.64 4.68
C VAL A 39 -2.29 -7.68 5.16
N TYR A 40 -2.66 -7.60 6.44
CA TYR A 40 -3.76 -8.39 6.98
C TYR A 40 -5.10 -7.69 6.71
N SER A 41 -6.08 -8.44 6.19
CA SER A 41 -7.47 -8.00 6.12
C SER A 41 -8.43 -9.19 6.11
N LYS A 42 -9.65 -8.97 6.59
CA LYS A 42 -10.77 -9.92 6.54
C LYS A 42 -11.65 -9.75 5.31
N ASP A 43 -11.50 -8.64 4.59
CA ASP A 43 -12.23 -8.38 3.36
C ASP A 43 -11.72 -9.31 2.24
N LEU A 44 -12.53 -9.52 1.20
CA LEU A 44 -12.23 -10.42 0.10
C LEU A 44 -11.65 -9.65 -1.10
N TYR A 45 -10.40 -9.97 -1.46
CA TYR A 45 -9.74 -9.47 -2.68
C TYR A 45 -9.06 -10.61 -3.44
N TYR A 46 -8.66 -10.36 -4.68
CA TYR A 46 -8.12 -11.38 -5.59
C TYR A 46 -6.69 -11.07 -6.04
N VAL A 47 -5.92 -12.13 -6.32
CA VAL A 47 -4.60 -11.97 -6.95
C VAL A 47 -4.77 -11.20 -8.26
N GLY A 48 -3.96 -10.16 -8.43
CA GLY A 48 -4.06 -9.25 -9.56
C GLY A 48 -4.70 -7.90 -9.21
N ASP A 49 -5.49 -7.83 -8.14
CA ASP A 49 -6.09 -6.57 -7.70
C ASP A 49 -5.03 -5.57 -7.25
N TRP A 50 -5.30 -4.30 -7.53
CA TRP A 50 -4.55 -3.20 -6.94
C TRP A 50 -5.31 -2.71 -5.72
N LEU A 51 -4.62 -2.63 -4.58
CA LEU A 51 -5.19 -2.14 -3.33
C LEU A 51 -4.49 -0.87 -2.88
N ILE A 52 -5.26 0.08 -2.39
CA ILE A 52 -4.79 1.22 -1.59
C ILE A 52 -5.12 0.94 -0.13
N PHE A 53 -4.22 1.30 0.77
CA PHE A 53 -4.34 0.95 2.17
C PHE A 53 -3.74 1.97 3.10
N TYR A 54 -4.27 1.97 4.32
CA TYR A 54 -3.77 2.75 5.42
C TYR A 54 -3.85 1.95 6.72
N GLY A 55 -2.82 2.01 7.56
CA GLY A 55 -2.79 1.24 8.81
C GLY A 55 -1.45 1.31 9.55
N ASN A 56 -1.29 0.45 10.56
CA ASN A 56 -0.10 0.40 11.40
C ASN A 56 0.78 -0.81 11.04
N ILE A 57 2.10 -0.65 11.15
CA ILE A 57 3.06 -1.75 11.07
C ILE A 57 3.06 -2.51 12.39
N ASP A 58 2.85 -3.83 12.32
CA ASP A 58 3.01 -4.76 13.43
C ASP A 58 3.96 -5.89 12.98
N GLY A 59 5.21 -5.82 13.44
CA GLY A 59 6.28 -6.69 12.96
C GLY A 59 6.56 -6.50 11.46
N ASP A 60 6.28 -7.54 10.66
CA ASP A 60 6.45 -7.56 9.20
C ASP A 60 5.14 -7.41 8.42
N THR A 61 4.04 -7.19 9.14
CA THR A 61 2.69 -7.15 8.59
C THR A 61 2.03 -5.82 8.90
N ILE A 62 1.28 -5.29 7.95
CA ILE A 62 0.46 -4.11 8.13
C ILE A 62 -0.93 -4.56 8.55
N ASN A 63 -1.37 -4.10 9.71
CA ASN A 63 -2.76 -4.19 10.13
C ASN A 63 -3.48 -2.96 9.54
N ALA A 64 -4.21 -3.18 8.44
CA ALA A 64 -4.91 -2.13 7.73
C ALA A 64 -6.12 -1.64 8.55
N GLU A 65 -6.18 -0.33 8.81
CA GLU A 65 -7.38 0.37 9.28
C GLU A 65 -8.32 0.70 8.09
N TYR A 66 -7.75 0.82 6.88
CA TYR A 66 -8.46 1.04 5.63
C TYR A 66 -7.78 0.25 4.51
N LEU A 67 -8.60 -0.37 3.65
CA LEU A 67 -8.16 -1.13 2.49
C LEU A 67 -9.24 -1.05 1.41
N GLU A 68 -8.88 -0.73 0.19
CA GLU A 68 -9.84 -0.55 -0.90
C GLU A 68 -9.27 -1.03 -2.24
N ASN A 69 -10.14 -1.60 -3.08
CA ASN A 69 -9.78 -2.00 -4.43
C ASN A 69 -9.76 -0.78 -5.35
N ILE A 70 -8.62 -0.56 -6.01
CA ILE A 70 -8.38 0.51 -6.98
C ILE A 70 -7.99 -0.07 -8.36
N SER A 71 -8.36 -1.32 -8.64
CA SER A 71 -8.18 -1.93 -9.96
C SER A 71 -8.89 -1.07 -11.02
N GLY A 72 -8.15 -0.72 -12.08
CA GLY A 72 -8.63 0.19 -13.13
C GLY A 72 -8.26 1.66 -12.91
N VAL A 73 -7.67 2.03 -11.77
CA VAL A 73 -7.07 3.35 -11.56
C VAL A 73 -5.71 3.42 -12.25
N ASP A 74 -5.43 4.51 -12.96
CA ASP A 74 -4.10 4.78 -13.52
C ASP A 74 -3.12 5.12 -12.39
N CYS A 75 -2.34 4.12 -11.98
CA CYS A 75 -1.33 4.26 -10.93
C CYS A 75 -0.27 5.31 -11.29
N THR A 76 0.00 5.57 -12.57
CA THR A 76 0.95 6.60 -13.02
C THR A 76 0.53 7.99 -12.55
N ILE A 77 -0.76 8.28 -12.52
CA ILE A 77 -1.30 9.56 -12.04
C ILE A 77 -1.10 9.66 -10.53
N MET A 78 -1.36 8.58 -9.80
CA MET A 78 -1.13 8.54 -8.34
C MET A 78 0.34 8.76 -8.01
N GLU A 79 1.26 8.12 -8.73
CA GLU A 79 2.70 8.34 -8.57
C GLU A 79 3.07 9.82 -8.72
N LYS A 80 2.66 10.44 -9.82
CA LYS A 80 2.91 11.87 -10.07
C LYS A 80 2.34 12.76 -8.97
N PHE A 81 1.16 12.43 -8.46
CA PHE A 81 0.52 13.18 -7.39
C PHE A 81 1.28 13.07 -6.07
N ILE A 82 1.72 11.86 -5.71
CA ILE A 82 2.51 11.60 -4.50
C ILE A 82 3.87 12.29 -4.60
N ASP A 83 4.52 12.21 -5.76
CA ASP A 83 5.79 12.89 -6.01
C ASP A 83 5.62 14.41 -5.93
N PHE A 84 4.55 14.96 -6.51
CA PHE A 84 4.22 16.37 -6.39
C PHE A 84 4.04 16.79 -4.93
N LEU A 85 3.26 16.04 -4.14
CA LEU A 85 3.07 16.33 -2.73
C LEU A 85 4.39 16.26 -1.95
N ASN A 86 5.18 15.20 -2.13
CA ASN A 86 6.44 15.05 -1.41
C ASN A 86 7.47 16.12 -1.76
N ASN A 87 7.47 16.62 -3.01
CA ASN A 87 8.38 17.67 -3.45
C ASN A 87 7.93 19.08 -3.03
N ASN A 88 6.63 19.29 -2.76
CA ASN A 88 6.07 20.61 -2.44
C ASN A 88 5.65 20.78 -0.97
N ILE A 89 5.61 19.71 -0.16
CA ILE A 89 5.36 19.79 1.30
C ILE A 89 6.63 20.24 2.07
N VAL A 90 7.78 20.36 1.40
CA VAL A 90 8.97 21.04 1.95
C VAL A 90 8.91 22.53 1.58
N ASN A 91 8.01 23.29 2.21
CA ASN A 91 8.06 24.76 2.34
C ASN A 91 7.34 25.18 3.61
#